data_AF-A0A3A8GG68-F1
#
_entry.id   AF-A0A3A8GG68-F1
#
_cell.length_a   1.000
_cell.length_b   1.000
_cell.length_c   1.000
_cell.angle_alpha   90.00
_cell.angle_beta   90.00
_cell.angle_gamma   90.00
#
_symmetry.space_group_name_H-M   'P 1'
#
loop_
_entity.id
_entity.type
_entity.pdbx_description
1 polymer ?
#
loop_
_entity_poly.entity_id
_entity_poly.type
_entity_poly.pdbx_seq_one_letter_code
_entity_poly.pdbx_strand_id
1 'polypeptide(L)'
;MLIYRLLLLLKFVGVVLYGGGLVGALAATESRDRKRAVHAIASPGLVVTWTAGYLLTLQFNIALTEAWILGGLTLSLVSQLALVAMASRGQRTVAGALWAAVPFFCVLVLMVFRPRWPWVDT
;
A
#
# COMPACT_ATOMS: atom_id res chain seq x y z
N MET A 1 -21.39 -13.49 5.00
CA MET A 1 -21.32 -12.81 3.68
C MET A 1 -21.20 -11.29 3.77
N LEU A 2 -21.96 -10.60 4.64
CA LEU A 2 -21.86 -9.13 4.80
C LEU A 2 -20.46 -8.66 5.24
N ILE A 3 -19.91 -9.24 6.31
CA ILE A 3 -18.58 -8.90 6.86
C ILE A 3 -17.49 -8.99 5.80
N TYR A 4 -17.49 -10.07 5.03
CA TYR A 4 -16.54 -10.28 3.93
C TYR A 4 -16.60 -9.14 2.90
N ARG A 5 -17.80 -8.73 2.46
CA ARG A 5 -17.98 -7.63 1.49
C ARG A 5 -17.52 -6.30 2.08
N LEU A 6 -17.78 -6.05 3.35
CA LEU A 6 -17.32 -4.84 4.05
C LEU A 6 -15.79 -4.80 4.12
N LEU A 7 -15.13 -5.91 4.46
CA LEU A 7 -13.68 -5.99 4.48
C LEU A 7 -13.06 -5.78 3.10
N LEU A 8 -13.65 -6.35 2.05
CA LEU A 8 -13.22 -6.09 0.67
C LEU A 8 -13.39 -4.62 0.29
N LEU A 9 -14.52 -4.01 0.63
CA LEU A 9 -14.78 -2.60 0.36
C LEU A 9 -13.78 -1.71 1.11
N LEU A 10 -13.53 -1.97 2.40
CA LEU A 10 -12.54 -1.24 3.18
C LEU A 10 -11.15 -1.38 2.59
N LYS A 11 -10.75 -2.60 2.21
CA LYS A 11 -9.46 -2.84 1.55
C LYS A 11 -9.36 -2.07 0.23
N PHE A 12 -10.41 -2.09 -0.58
CA PHE A 12 -10.46 -1.34 -1.84
C PHE A 12 -10.35 0.18 -1.61
N VAL A 13 -11.14 0.73 -0.69
CA VAL A 13 -11.08 2.15 -0.30
C VAL A 13 -9.68 2.51 0.18
N GLY A 14 -9.07 1.68 1.03
CA GLY A 14 -7.69 1.88 1.48
C GLY A 14 -6.69 1.96 0.33
N VAL A 15 -6.78 1.04 -0.63
CA VAL A 15 -5.88 1.01 -1.80
C VAL A 15 -6.10 2.24 -2.68
N VAL A 16 -7.34 2.66 -2.90
CA VAL A 16 -7.67 3.86 -3.67
C VAL A 16 -7.17 5.12 -2.98
N LEU A 17 -7.35 5.24 -1.65
CA LEU A 17 -6.79 6.34 -0.87
C LEU A 17 -5.26 6.36 -0.94
N TYR A 18 -4.62 5.20 -0.84
CA TYR A 18 -3.18 5.09 -0.96
C TYR A 18 -2.68 5.54 -2.34
N GLY A 19 -3.23 4.95 -3.40
CA GLY A 19 -2.87 5.28 -4.77
C GLY A 19 -3.18 6.73 -5.13
N GLY A 20 -4.34 7.24 -4.71
CA GLY A 20 -4.74 8.64 -4.90
C GLY A 20 -3.85 9.61 -4.12
N GLY A 21 -3.49 9.29 -2.88
CA GLY A 21 -2.55 10.07 -2.09
C GLY A 21 -1.14 10.07 -2.68
N LEU A 22 -0.69 8.94 -3.25
CA LEU A 22 0.57 8.86 -3.98
C LEU A 22 0.54 9.73 -5.25
N VAL A 23 -0.49 9.60 -6.07
CA VAL A 23 -0.66 10.43 -7.28
C VAL A 23 -0.77 11.91 -6.92
N GLY A 24 -1.51 12.26 -5.87
CA GLY A 24 -1.64 13.63 -5.39
C GLY A 24 -0.33 14.19 -4.84
N ALA A 25 0.43 13.40 -4.08
CA ALA A 25 1.74 13.80 -3.55
C ALA A 25 2.77 13.96 -4.66
N LEU A 26 2.67 13.12 -5.71
CA LEU A 26 3.40 13.34 -6.94
C LEU A 26 2.86 14.59 -7.59
N ALA A 27 1.66 14.69 -8.14
CA ALA A 27 1.15 15.87 -8.87
C ALA A 27 1.37 17.24 -8.17
N ALA A 28 1.29 17.32 -6.85
CA ALA A 28 1.42 18.56 -6.08
C ALA A 28 2.73 19.35 -6.39
N THR A 29 2.54 20.61 -6.75
CA THR A 29 3.63 21.59 -6.96
C THR A 29 4.06 22.22 -5.63
N GLU A 30 3.13 22.44 -4.72
CA GLU A 30 3.41 22.98 -3.39
C GLU A 30 3.79 21.91 -2.36
N SER A 31 4.77 22.23 -1.52
CA SER A 31 5.22 21.34 -0.43
C SER A 31 4.12 21.07 0.61
N ARG A 32 3.22 22.04 0.85
CA ARG A 32 2.11 21.88 1.80
C ARG A 32 1.11 20.85 1.33
N ASP A 33 0.70 20.92 0.07
CA ASP A 33 -0.27 20.01 -0.52
C ASP A 33 0.31 18.61 -0.69
N ARG A 34 1.60 18.50 -1.02
CA ARG A 34 2.29 17.21 -1.00
C ARG A 34 2.24 16.56 0.38
N LYS A 35 2.57 17.28 1.46
CA LYS A 35 2.49 16.76 2.83
C LYS A 35 1.07 16.33 3.20
N ARG A 36 0.05 17.10 2.78
CA ARG A 36 -1.36 16.73 2.98
C ARG A 36 -1.70 15.43 2.24
N ALA A 37 -1.35 15.31 0.97
CA ALA A 37 -1.59 14.10 0.20
C ALA A 37 -0.94 12.86 0.83
N VAL A 38 0.27 13.01 1.39
CA VAL A 38 0.96 11.90 2.09
C VAL A 38 0.33 11.58 3.44
N HIS A 39 0.17 12.57 4.32
CA HIS A 39 -0.18 12.31 5.72
C HIS A 39 -1.69 12.24 5.98
N ALA A 40 -2.50 12.95 5.19
CA ALA A 40 -3.95 12.95 5.35
C ALA A 40 -4.67 11.93 4.45
N ILE A 41 -4.02 11.44 3.38
CA ILE A 41 -4.66 10.54 2.41
C ILE A 41 -3.89 9.21 2.29
N ALA A 42 -2.62 9.26 1.88
CA ALA A 42 -1.86 8.02 1.63
C ALA A 42 -1.63 7.20 2.90
N SER A 43 -1.12 7.81 3.97
CA SER A 43 -0.81 7.11 5.22
C SER A 43 -2.05 6.44 5.83
N PRO A 44 -3.20 7.13 5.98
CA PRO A 44 -4.43 6.49 6.46
C PRO A 44 -4.93 5.40 5.51
N GLY A 45 -4.85 5.61 4.19
CA GLY A 45 -5.20 4.61 3.19
C GLY A 45 -4.40 3.31 3.34
N LEU A 46 -3.10 3.42 3.62
CA LEU A 46 -2.25 2.26 3.88
C LEU A 46 -2.69 1.49 5.14
N VAL A 47 -2.96 2.21 6.23
CA VAL A 47 -3.43 1.63 7.49
C VAL A 47 -4.75 0.88 7.29
N VAL A 48 -5.71 1.51 6.60
CA VAL A 48 -7.00 0.88 6.27
C VAL A 48 -6.78 -0.39 5.42
N THR A 49 -5.91 -0.32 4.41
CA THR A 49 -5.59 -1.46 3.53
C THR A 49 -5.05 -2.66 4.32
N TRP A 50 -4.06 -2.43 5.18
CA TRP A 50 -3.43 -3.50 5.95
C TRP A 50 -4.33 -4.03 7.06
N THR A 51 -5.09 -3.18 7.71
CA THR A 51 -6.05 -3.60 8.75
C THR A 51 -7.13 -4.49 8.13
N ALA A 52 -7.73 -4.08 7.02
CA ALA A 52 -8.71 -4.90 6.32
C ALA A 52 -8.10 -6.19 5.76
N GLY A 53 -6.87 -6.12 5.24
CA GLY A 53 -6.11 -7.28 4.78
C GLY A 53 -5.86 -8.31 5.89
N TYR A 54 -5.42 -7.86 7.06
CA TYR A 54 -5.18 -8.69 8.24
C TYR A 54 -6.47 -9.37 8.74
N LEU A 55 -7.58 -8.62 8.80
CA LEU A 55 -8.87 -9.20 9.18
C LEU A 55 -9.34 -10.27 8.18
N LEU A 56 -9.08 -10.08 6.88
CA LEU A 56 -9.34 -11.10 5.87
C LEU A 56 -8.46 -12.34 6.07
N THR A 57 -7.18 -12.19 6.42
CA THR A 57 -6.31 -13.36 6.68
C THR A 57 -6.78 -14.15 7.89
N LEU A 58 -7.27 -13.47 8.94
CA LEU A 58 -7.89 -14.15 10.09
C LEU A 58 -9.17 -14.90 9.69
N GLN A 59 -10.03 -14.28 8.88
CA GLN A 59 -11.29 -14.89 8.45
C GLN A 59 -11.08 -16.15 7.59
N PHE A 60 -10.04 -16.17 6.75
CA PHE A 60 -9.75 -17.28 5.84
C PHE A 60 -8.64 -18.21 6.32
N ASN A 61 -8.12 -18.01 7.54
CA ASN A 61 -7.00 -18.77 8.11
C ASN A 61 -5.79 -18.84 7.16
N ILE A 62 -5.43 -17.69 6.58
CA ILE A 62 -4.26 -17.56 5.70
C ILE A 62 -3.08 -17.14 6.55
N ALA A 63 -1.97 -17.86 6.44
CA ALA A 63 -0.74 -17.51 7.15
C ALA A 63 -0.21 -16.15 6.68
N LEU A 64 0.15 -15.26 7.62
CA LEU A 64 0.78 -13.96 7.30
C LEU A 64 2.16 -14.10 6.65
N THR A 65 2.75 -15.28 6.77
CA THR A 65 4.06 -15.62 6.21
C THR A 65 4.02 -15.89 4.72
N GLU A 66 2.84 -15.94 4.08
CA GLU A 66 2.72 -16.10 2.64
C GLU A 66 3.54 -15.05 1.88
N ALA A 67 4.24 -15.50 0.83
CA ALA A 67 5.21 -14.68 0.08
C ALA A 67 4.60 -13.36 -0.41
N TRP A 68 3.37 -13.41 -0.92
CA TRP A 68 2.65 -12.23 -1.40
C TRP A 68 2.22 -11.26 -0.29
N ILE A 69 2.00 -11.75 0.94
CA ILE A 69 1.67 -10.92 2.11
C ILE A 69 2.94 -10.22 2.61
N LEU A 70 4.01 -10.97 2.86
CA LEU A 70 5.28 -10.42 3.34
C LEU A 70 5.91 -9.46 2.31
N GLY A 71 5.90 -9.87 1.03
CA GLY A 71 6.37 -9.03 -0.07
C GLY A 71 5.52 -7.77 -0.22
N GLY A 72 4.20 -7.91 -0.17
CA GLY A 72 3.27 -6.77 -0.18
C GLY A 72 3.51 -5.81 0.99
N LEU A 73 3.72 -6.31 2.20
CA LEU A 73 3.97 -5.49 3.39
C LEU A 73 5.24 -4.69 3.22
N THR A 74 6.33 -5.37 2.92
CA THR A 74 7.65 -4.77 2.76
C THR A 74 7.65 -3.70 1.68
N LEU A 75 7.14 -4.03 0.48
CA LEU A 75 7.10 -3.09 -0.65
C LEU A 75 6.18 -1.90 -0.38
N SER A 76 5.05 -2.10 0.30
CA SER A 76 4.16 -1.00 0.66
C SER A 76 4.79 -0.04 1.67
N LEU A 77 5.61 -0.55 2.62
CA LEU A 77 6.38 0.27 3.54
C LEU A 77 7.49 1.04 2.83
N VAL A 78 8.22 0.38 1.92
CA VAL A 78 9.24 1.06 1.09
C VAL A 78 8.62 2.20 0.29
N SER A 79 7.48 1.95 -0.37
CA SER A 79 6.73 2.96 -1.11
C SER A 79 6.34 4.14 -0.20
N GLN A 80 5.82 3.85 0.99
CA GLN A 80 5.38 4.89 1.93
C GLN A 80 6.55 5.70 2.49
N LEU A 81 7.67 5.05 2.82
CA LEU A 81 8.88 5.73 3.29
C LEU A 81 9.44 6.66 2.23
N ALA A 82 9.47 6.24 0.96
CA ALA A 82 9.87 7.10 -0.15
C ALA A 82 8.94 8.33 -0.28
N LEU A 83 7.64 8.12 -0.16
CA LEU A 83 6.63 9.18 -0.22
C LEU A 83 6.80 10.20 0.93
N VAL A 84 6.98 9.71 2.16
CA VAL A 84 7.22 10.55 3.35
C VAL A 84 8.55 11.29 3.25
N ALA A 85 9.61 10.65 2.74
CA ALA A 85 10.91 11.28 2.56
C ALA A 85 10.82 12.45 1.56
N MET A 86 10.13 12.28 0.43
CA MET A 86 9.89 13.35 -0.55
C MET A 86 9.02 14.48 0.02
N ALA A 87 7.99 14.14 0.79
CA ALA A 87 7.14 15.14 1.44
C ALA A 87 7.92 15.97 2.48
N SER A 88 8.81 15.31 3.25
CA SER A 88 9.60 15.95 4.30
C SER A 88 10.68 16.86 3.74
N ARG A 89 11.40 16.42 2.70
CA ARG A 89 12.51 17.17 2.10
C ARG A 89 12.07 18.35 1.22
N GLY A 90 10.78 18.47 0.91
CA GLY A 90 10.31 19.57 0.05
C GLY A 90 10.72 19.43 -1.43
N GLN A 91 11.49 18.41 -1.79
CA GLN A 91 12.04 18.19 -3.12
C GLN A 91 11.41 16.96 -3.76
N ARG A 92 10.96 17.12 -5.01
CA ARG A 92 10.54 16.00 -5.85
C ARG A 92 11.74 15.55 -6.67
N THR A 93 12.16 14.31 -6.43
CA THR A 93 13.19 13.67 -7.25
C THR A 93 12.56 12.54 -8.05
N VAL A 94 12.99 12.37 -9.30
CA VAL A 94 12.53 11.27 -10.15
C VAL A 94 12.83 9.92 -9.47
N ALA A 95 14.01 9.78 -8.87
CA ALA A 95 14.38 8.61 -8.10
C ALA A 95 13.39 8.36 -6.94
N GLY A 96 13.04 9.39 -6.15
CA GLY A 96 12.07 9.25 -5.06
C GLY A 96 10.67 8.85 -5.56
N ALA A 97 10.24 9.39 -6.70
CA ALA A 97 8.98 9.04 -7.33
C ALA A 97 8.95 7.57 -7.79
N LEU A 98 10.05 7.08 -8.37
CA LEU A 98 10.19 5.67 -8.76
C LEU A 98 10.19 4.76 -7.52
N TRP A 99 10.90 5.14 -6.45
CA TRP A 99 10.90 4.39 -5.19
C TRP A 99 9.55 4.38 -4.48
N ALA A 100 8.64 5.31 -4.78
CA ALA A 100 7.26 5.25 -4.33
C ALA A 100 6.38 4.40 -5.28
N ALA A 101 6.38 4.74 -6.58
CA ALA A 101 5.44 4.17 -7.53
C ALA A 101 5.74 2.70 -7.87
N VAL A 102 7.00 2.32 -8.04
CA VAL A 102 7.38 0.95 -8.46
C VAL A 102 7.03 -0.05 -7.38
N PRO A 103 7.40 0.12 -6.09
CA PRO A 103 7.01 -0.83 -5.06
C PRO A 103 5.50 -0.92 -4.88
N PHE A 104 4.76 0.20 -4.97
CA PHE A 104 3.30 0.16 -4.94
C PHE A 104 2.71 -0.68 -6.07
N PHE A 105 3.20 -0.51 -7.31
CA PHE A 105 2.75 -1.32 -8.43
C PHE A 105 3.08 -2.82 -8.22
N CYS A 106 4.28 -3.14 -7.75
CA CYS A 106 4.67 -4.50 -7.41
C CYS A 106 3.77 -5.11 -6.32
N VAL A 107 3.32 -4.33 -5.33
CA VAL A 107 2.35 -4.79 -4.31
C VAL A 107 1.04 -5.21 -4.96
N LEU A 108 0.53 -4.43 -5.92
CA LEU A 108 -0.71 -4.77 -6.64
C LEU A 108 -0.53 -6.08 -7.41
N VAL A 109 0.59 -6.24 -8.12
CA VAL A 109 0.93 -7.48 -8.83
C VAL A 109 0.96 -8.67 -7.86
N LEU A 110 1.67 -8.55 -6.73
CA LEU A 110 1.71 -9.62 -5.72
C LEU A 110 0.33 -9.96 -5.16
N MET A 111 -0.50 -8.97 -4.89
CA MET A 111 -1.84 -9.17 -4.32
C MET A 111 -2.85 -9.76 -5.31
N VAL A 112 -2.62 -9.57 -6.61
CA VAL A 112 -3.45 -10.12 -7.70
C VAL A 112 -3.05 -11.56 -7.99
N PHE A 113 -1.77 -11.81 -8.25
CA PHE A 113 -1.30 -13.15 -8.62
C PHE A 113 -1.12 -14.08 -7.41
N ARG A 114 -0.91 -13.52 -6.22
CA ARG A 114 -0.79 -14.23 -4.94
C ARG A 114 0.13 -15.46 -5.00
N PRO A 115 1.40 -15.30 -5.43
CA PRO A 115 2.36 -16.40 -5.44
C PRO A 115 2.48 -16.99 -4.04
N ARG A 116 2.34 -18.32 -3.94
CA ARG A 116 2.54 -19.09 -2.70
C ARG A 116 3.97 -19.61 -2.64
N TRP A 117 4.40 -20.01 -1.45
CA TRP A 117 5.69 -20.68 -1.30
C TRP A 117 5.70 -22.01 -2.06
N PRO A 118 6.74 -22.30 -2.86
CA PRO A 118 6.86 -23.58 -3.57
C PRO A 118 6.92 -24.80 -2.64
N TRP A 119 7.33 -24.58 -1.39
CA TRP A 119 7.63 -25.64 -0.41
C TRP A 119 6.50 -25.89 0.59
N VAL A 120 5.34 -25.25 0.43
CA VAL A 120 4.18 -25.40 1.33
C VAL A 120 3.19 -26.47 0.82
N ASP A 121 3.41 -27.01 -0.38
CA ASP A 121 2.58 -28.06 -0.99
C ASP A 121 3.21 -29.47 -0.96
N THR A 122 4.14 -29.76 -0.03
CA THR A 122 4.67 -31.12 0.22
C THR A 122 4.27 -31.67 1.57
#